data_AF-A0A812L633-F1
#
_entry.id   AF-A0A812L633-F1
#
_cell.length_a   1.000
_cell.length_b   1.000
_cell.length_c   1.000
_cell.angle_alpha   90.00
_cell.angle_beta   90.00
_cell.angle_gamma   90.00
#
_symmetry.space_group_name_H-M   'P 1'
#
loop_
_entity.id
_entity.type
_entity.pdbx_description
1 polymer ?
#
loop_
_entity_poly.entity_id
_entity_poly.type
_entity_poly.pdbx_seq_one_letter_code
_entity_poly.pdbx_strand_id
1 'polypeptide(L)'
;MMPWGTFALASCTLCVHALEQCLRCRKQCSELFDFTGDALLRGRLWVLFSCSFFHGTNSHLLREVLLLLLVGVPAEEELGTLVFVVAYLVSGAFGALFSWLTLRRTLRNSPDYLAMPRHHVDAVADLSNSRGASSCVYGAAVLALLVAGDRLLPECFAMSSQAANALLVAARILPEVFSPRSSRIQQRPVAAAILLSLPLLAAYSSVVSLSVAQAVTFWFSIHCLLRLFPGIVSLHPQSEYAAMDYAGHVYGALYAGLCGVCHIYLNRRHYPSMQAWLALGVLMLSTLPREFFAGL
;
A
#
# COMPACT_ATOMS: atom_id res chain seq x y z
N MET A 1 19.92 8.70 -11.45
CA MET A 1 20.20 7.25 -11.61
C MET A 1 18.88 6.61 -12.03
N MET A 2 18.85 5.67 -12.98
CA MET A 2 17.56 5.05 -13.34
C MET A 2 17.03 4.20 -12.16
N PRO A 3 15.77 4.35 -11.74
CA PRO A 3 15.19 3.65 -10.58
C PRO A 3 14.77 2.21 -10.97
N TRP A 4 15.76 1.41 -11.34
CA TRP A 4 15.57 0.05 -11.84
C TRP A 4 14.88 -0.87 -10.84
N GLY A 5 15.12 -0.69 -9.54
CA GLY A 5 14.52 -1.49 -8.48
C GLY A 5 13.01 -1.31 -8.42
N THR A 6 12.53 -0.07 -8.44
CA THR A 6 11.11 0.29 -8.42
C THR A 6 10.41 -0.30 -9.64
N PHE A 7 10.98 -0.13 -10.83
CA PHE A 7 10.42 -0.70 -12.05
C PHE A 7 10.43 -2.23 -12.03
N ALA A 8 11.50 -2.86 -11.57
CA ALA A 8 11.57 -4.32 -11.46
C ALA A 8 10.50 -4.86 -10.50
N LEU A 9 10.32 -4.25 -9.33
CA LEU A 9 9.29 -4.63 -8.36
C LEU A 9 7.88 -4.48 -8.96
N ALA A 10 7.59 -3.34 -9.59
CA ALA A 10 6.31 -3.10 -10.26
C ALA A 10 6.06 -4.11 -11.40
N SER A 11 7.07 -4.39 -12.23
CA SER A 11 6.98 -5.37 -13.32
C SER A 11 6.75 -6.78 -12.78
N CYS A 12 7.47 -7.21 -11.74
CA CYS A 12 7.25 -8.51 -11.11
C CYS A 12 5.81 -8.65 -10.59
N THR A 13 5.30 -7.62 -9.91
CA THR A 13 3.92 -7.57 -9.42
C THR A 13 2.90 -7.72 -10.56
N LEU A 14 3.07 -6.95 -11.64
CA LEU A 14 2.21 -7.04 -12.81
C LEU A 14 2.31 -8.40 -13.53
N CYS A 15 3.50 -8.96 -13.65
CA CYS A 15 3.73 -10.26 -14.28
C CYS A 15 3.07 -11.40 -13.49
N VAL A 16 3.21 -11.44 -12.17
CA VAL A 16 2.57 -12.46 -11.33
C VAL A 16 1.05 -12.39 -11.48
N HIS A 17 0.48 -11.18 -11.45
CA HIS A 17 -0.95 -10.98 -11.66
C HIS A 17 -1.40 -11.39 -13.08
N ALA A 18 -0.66 -10.99 -14.10
CA ALA A 18 -0.97 -11.35 -15.49
C ALA A 18 -0.94 -12.87 -15.70
N LEU A 19 0.07 -13.55 -15.14
CA LEU A 19 0.17 -15.02 -15.18
C LEU A 19 -1.02 -15.69 -14.49
N GLU A 20 -1.42 -15.21 -13.31
CA GLU A 20 -2.61 -15.70 -12.60
C GLU A 20 -3.87 -15.62 -13.49
N GLN A 21 -4.10 -14.45 -14.10
CA GLN A 21 -5.29 -14.19 -14.91
C GLN A 21 -5.28 -14.97 -16.23
N CYS A 22 -4.14 -15.00 -16.94
CA CYS A 22 -4.01 -15.67 -18.24
C CYS A 22 -4.10 -17.19 -18.12
N LEU A 23 -3.45 -17.77 -17.12
CA LEU A 23 -3.40 -19.23 -16.93
C LEU A 23 -4.54 -19.75 -16.06
N ARG A 24 -5.36 -18.86 -15.46
CA ARG A 24 -6.44 -19.21 -14.52
C ARG A 24 -5.94 -20.11 -13.37
N CYS A 25 -4.69 -19.93 -12.96
CA CYS A 25 -3.99 -20.80 -12.01
C CYS A 25 -3.90 -20.19 -10.60
N ARG A 26 -4.94 -19.46 -10.18
CA ARG A 26 -4.95 -18.72 -8.90
C ARG A 26 -4.56 -19.57 -7.70
N LYS A 27 -5.00 -20.83 -7.66
CA LYS A 27 -4.64 -21.75 -6.57
C LYS A 27 -3.13 -22.00 -6.53
N GLN A 28 -2.53 -22.34 -7.67
CA GLN A 28 -1.09 -22.59 -7.79
C GLN A 28 -0.28 -21.32 -7.51
N CYS A 29 -0.71 -20.17 -8.03
CA CYS A 29 -0.09 -18.88 -7.72
C CYS A 29 -0.16 -18.58 -6.22
N SER A 30 -1.30 -18.82 -5.57
CA SER A 30 -1.43 -18.59 -4.13
C SER A 30 -0.51 -19.54 -3.34
N GLU A 31 -0.41 -20.82 -3.71
CA GLU A 31 0.50 -21.77 -3.03
C GLU A 31 1.99 -21.42 -3.15
N LEU A 32 2.37 -20.70 -4.21
CA LEU A 32 3.75 -20.31 -4.50
C LEU A 32 4.11 -18.94 -3.93
N PHE A 33 3.27 -17.95 -4.18
CA PHE A 33 3.59 -16.55 -3.91
C PHE A 33 3.02 -16.08 -2.57
N ASP A 34 1.89 -16.65 -2.14
CA ASP A 34 1.12 -16.07 -1.07
C ASP A 34 1.61 -16.45 0.32
N PHE A 35 1.49 -15.51 1.25
CA PHE A 35 1.90 -15.77 2.63
C PHE A 35 0.80 -16.55 3.37
N THR A 36 1.17 -17.71 3.92
CA THR A 36 0.37 -18.40 4.94
C THR A 36 1.28 -18.86 6.08
N GLY A 37 0.75 -18.86 7.30
CA GLY A 37 1.44 -19.41 8.45
C GLY A 37 1.78 -20.88 8.24
N ASP A 38 0.87 -21.66 7.65
CA ASP A 38 1.10 -23.06 7.32
C ASP A 38 2.24 -23.27 6.29
N ALA A 39 2.37 -22.40 5.27
CA ALA A 39 3.52 -22.45 4.36
C ALA A 39 4.83 -22.14 5.09
N LEU A 40 4.83 -21.10 5.92
CA LEU A 40 6.00 -20.70 6.72
C LEU A 40 6.45 -21.83 7.68
N LEU A 41 5.50 -22.44 8.39
CA LEU A 41 5.75 -23.54 9.32
C LEU A 41 6.28 -24.81 8.62
N ARG A 42 5.97 -24.99 7.33
CA ARG A 42 6.52 -26.05 6.48
C ARG A 42 7.88 -25.69 5.87
N GLY A 43 8.52 -24.61 6.31
CA GLY A 43 9.85 -24.19 5.88
C GLY A 43 9.87 -23.42 4.56
N ARG A 44 8.72 -23.01 4.02
CA ARG A 44 8.66 -22.22 2.78
C ARG A 44 8.96 -20.74 3.04
N LEU A 45 10.21 -20.44 3.40
CA LEU A 45 10.61 -19.08 3.80
C LEU A 45 10.44 -18.02 2.70
N TRP A 46 10.45 -18.42 1.42
CA TRP A 46 10.28 -17.50 0.30
C TRP A 46 8.92 -16.79 0.29
N VAL A 47 7.89 -17.38 0.92
CA VAL A 47 6.54 -16.79 0.98
C VAL A 47 6.51 -15.46 1.75
N LEU A 48 7.52 -15.18 2.59
CA LEU A 48 7.68 -13.89 3.25
C LEU A 48 8.01 -12.75 2.28
N PHE A 49 8.61 -13.06 1.14
CA PHE A 49 9.04 -12.07 0.16
C PHE A 49 8.19 -12.11 -1.11
N SER A 50 7.78 -13.31 -1.54
CA SER A 50 6.98 -13.47 -2.75
C SER A 50 5.56 -12.92 -2.59
N CYS A 51 5.07 -12.81 -1.35
CA CYS A 51 3.74 -12.29 -1.05
C CYS A 51 3.58 -10.82 -1.44
N SER A 52 4.69 -10.08 -1.58
CA SER A 52 4.71 -8.71 -2.10
C SER A 52 4.20 -8.58 -3.54
N PHE A 53 4.16 -9.68 -4.30
CA PHE A 53 3.78 -9.67 -5.71
C PHE A 53 2.37 -10.24 -5.97
N PHE A 54 1.73 -10.84 -4.98
CA PHE A 54 0.43 -11.50 -5.13
C PHE A 54 -0.71 -10.59 -4.69
N HIS A 55 -1.74 -10.43 -5.53
CA HIS A 55 -2.83 -9.48 -5.30
C HIS A 55 -4.20 -10.10 -5.53
N GLY A 56 -5.14 -9.82 -4.62
CA GLY A 56 -6.46 -10.44 -4.68
C GLY A 56 -7.38 -9.90 -5.78
N THR A 57 -7.16 -8.65 -6.23
CA THR A 57 -8.04 -7.92 -7.17
C THR A 57 -7.27 -6.92 -8.03
N ASN A 58 -7.79 -6.60 -9.23
CA ASN A 58 -7.20 -5.61 -10.14
C ASN A 58 -7.10 -4.20 -9.53
N SER A 59 -8.12 -3.76 -8.79
CA SER A 59 -8.11 -2.42 -8.18
C SER A 59 -7.11 -2.32 -7.04
N HIS A 60 -6.92 -3.39 -6.27
CA HIS A 60 -5.86 -3.44 -5.26
C HIS A 60 -4.48 -3.41 -5.92
N LEU A 61 -4.23 -4.28 -6.90
CA LEU A 61 -2.99 -4.29 -7.69
C LEU A 61 -2.64 -2.90 -8.23
N LEU A 62 -3.60 -2.24 -8.87
CA LEU A 62 -3.35 -0.96 -9.51
C LEU A 62 -3.02 0.14 -8.48
N ARG A 63 -3.67 0.15 -7.31
CA ARG A 63 -3.30 1.08 -6.22
C ARG A 63 -1.88 0.86 -5.73
N GLU A 64 -1.51 -0.39 -5.49
CA GLU A 64 -0.18 -0.73 -4.96
C GLU A 64 0.93 -0.41 -5.96
N VAL A 65 0.77 -0.80 -7.23
CA VAL A 65 1.75 -0.49 -8.29
C VAL A 65 1.88 1.01 -8.51
N LEU A 66 0.77 1.74 -8.57
CA LEU A 66 0.83 3.19 -8.81
C LEU A 66 1.41 3.96 -7.63
N LEU A 67 1.07 3.56 -6.40
CA LEU A 67 1.70 4.12 -5.20
C LEU A 67 3.20 3.77 -5.17
N LEU A 68 3.57 2.52 -5.46
CA LEU A 68 4.98 2.11 -5.54
C LEU A 68 5.74 2.93 -6.58
N LEU A 69 5.19 3.19 -7.76
CA LEU A 69 5.85 4.05 -8.74
C LEU A 69 5.99 5.48 -8.23
N LEU A 70 4.94 6.04 -7.59
CA LEU A 70 4.92 7.39 -7.05
C LEU A 70 5.99 7.60 -5.96
N VAL A 71 6.10 6.66 -5.00
CA VAL A 71 6.98 6.81 -3.83
C VAL A 71 8.31 6.07 -3.97
N GLY A 72 8.35 5.01 -4.75
CA GLY A 72 9.53 4.16 -4.93
C GLY A 72 10.63 4.85 -5.72
N VAL A 73 10.28 5.55 -6.81
CA VAL A 73 11.25 6.31 -7.61
C VAL A 73 12.04 7.31 -6.75
N PRO A 74 11.40 8.27 -6.04
CA PRO A 74 12.15 9.21 -5.21
C PRO A 74 12.89 8.52 -4.05
N ALA A 75 12.32 7.49 -3.42
CA ALA A 75 13.01 6.76 -2.36
C ALA A 75 14.27 6.03 -2.86
N GLU A 76 14.19 5.40 -4.04
CA GLU A 76 15.30 4.68 -4.65
C GLU A 76 16.44 5.60 -5.08
N GLU A 77 16.13 6.78 -5.62
CA GLU A 77 17.14 7.77 -5.97
C GLU A 77 17.96 8.23 -4.75
N GLU A 78 17.32 8.32 -3.58
CA GLU A 78 18.00 8.73 -2.35
C GLU A 78 18.75 7.60 -1.65
N LEU A 79 18.19 6.40 -1.64
CA LEU A 79 18.74 5.23 -0.92
C LEU A 79 19.75 4.43 -1.76
N GLY A 80 19.61 4.46 -3.08
CA GLY A 80 20.20 3.49 -3.99
C GLY A 80 19.33 2.24 -4.16
N THR A 81 19.40 1.63 -5.36
CA THR A 81 18.59 0.49 -5.77
C THR A 81 18.61 -0.69 -4.80
N LEU A 82 19.80 -1.13 -4.38
CA LEU A 82 19.93 -2.31 -3.51
C LEU A 82 19.28 -2.06 -2.14
N VAL A 83 19.56 -0.92 -1.51
CA VAL A 83 19.03 -0.57 -0.19
C VAL A 83 17.51 -0.44 -0.25
N PHE A 84 16.99 0.25 -1.28
CA PHE A 84 15.56 0.40 -1.48
C PHE A 84 14.84 -0.94 -1.67
N VAL A 85 15.32 -1.81 -2.57
CA VAL A 85 14.70 -3.12 -2.84
C VAL A 85 14.70 -4.01 -1.60
N VAL A 86 15.83 -4.06 -0.86
CA VAL A 86 15.91 -4.81 0.40
C VAL A 86 14.94 -4.25 1.43
N ALA A 87 14.91 -2.93 1.62
CA ALA A 87 14.00 -2.31 2.59
C ALA A 87 12.53 -2.55 2.22
N TYR A 88 12.18 -2.50 0.92
CA TYR A 88 10.85 -2.82 0.41
C TYR A 88 10.44 -4.25 0.75
N LEU A 89 11.24 -5.23 0.35
CA LEU A 89 10.92 -6.66 0.53
C LEU A 89 10.86 -7.04 2.02
N VAL A 90 11.79 -6.54 2.83
CA VAL A 90 11.80 -6.82 4.28
C VAL A 90 10.64 -6.13 4.99
N SER A 91 10.22 -4.93 4.56
CA SER A 91 8.98 -4.30 5.07
C SER A 91 7.76 -5.17 4.82
N GLY A 92 7.67 -5.79 3.63
CA GLY A 92 6.62 -6.76 3.30
C GLY A 92 6.65 -7.99 4.19
N ALA A 93 7.84 -8.60 4.36
CA ALA A 93 8.05 -9.77 5.21
C ALA A 93 7.70 -9.50 6.68
N PHE A 94 8.15 -8.37 7.24
CA PHE A 94 7.81 -7.95 8.61
C PHE A 94 6.30 -7.72 8.75
N GLY A 95 5.70 -6.98 7.82
CA GLY A 95 4.25 -6.75 7.80
C GLY A 95 3.45 -8.04 7.81
N ALA A 96 3.78 -8.97 6.91
CA ALA A 96 3.11 -10.27 6.82
C ALA A 96 3.26 -11.11 8.10
N LEU A 97 4.49 -11.27 8.58
CA LEU A 97 4.79 -12.11 9.74
C LEU A 97 4.14 -11.58 11.02
N PHE A 98 4.35 -10.29 11.33
CA PHE A 98 3.85 -9.73 12.58
C PHE A 98 2.34 -9.50 12.56
N SER A 99 1.75 -9.22 11.39
CA SER A 99 0.28 -9.21 11.23
C SER A 99 -0.29 -10.59 11.54
N TRP A 100 0.26 -11.66 10.95
CA TRP A 100 -0.18 -13.03 11.19
C TRP A 100 -0.02 -13.45 12.66
N LEU A 101 1.14 -13.18 13.27
CA LEU A 101 1.38 -13.48 14.69
C LEU A 101 0.38 -12.76 15.60
N THR A 102 0.12 -11.49 15.32
CA THR A 102 -0.81 -10.66 16.10
C THR A 102 -2.23 -11.16 15.93
N LEU A 103 -2.67 -11.40 14.70
CA LEU A 103 -4.00 -11.93 14.41
C LEU A 103 -4.20 -13.29 15.07
N ARG A 104 -3.26 -14.21 14.89
CA ARG A 104 -3.30 -15.55 15.50
C ARG A 104 -3.40 -15.46 17.02
N ARG A 105 -2.66 -14.55 17.66
CA ARG A 105 -2.73 -14.32 19.11
C ARG A 105 -4.09 -13.74 19.52
N THR A 106 -4.59 -12.75 18.80
CA THR A 106 -5.90 -12.12 19.07
C THR A 106 -7.02 -13.13 18.97
N LEU A 107 -7.08 -13.91 17.88
CA LEU A 107 -8.10 -14.94 17.70
C LEU A 107 -8.04 -15.97 18.83
N ARG A 108 -6.84 -16.46 19.19
CA ARG A 108 -6.69 -17.44 20.29
C ARG A 108 -7.12 -16.93 21.66
N ASN A 109 -7.14 -15.62 21.87
CA ASN A 109 -7.54 -15.00 23.13
C ASN A 109 -8.98 -14.46 23.09
N SER A 110 -9.65 -14.49 21.93
CA SER A 110 -11.02 -14.00 21.79
C SER A 110 -12.01 -15.05 22.32
N PRO A 111 -12.98 -14.67 23.17
CA PRO A 111 -14.00 -15.58 23.71
C PRO A 111 -14.71 -16.42 22.63
N ASP A 112 -14.98 -15.80 21.47
CA ASP A 112 -15.69 -16.43 20.36
C ASP A 112 -14.92 -17.60 19.72
N TYR A 113 -13.60 -17.61 19.88
CA TYR A 113 -12.69 -18.57 19.27
C TYR A 113 -12.07 -19.55 20.28
N LEU A 114 -12.27 -19.34 21.60
CA LEU A 114 -11.74 -20.23 22.64
C LEU A 114 -12.28 -21.66 22.53
N ALA A 115 -13.53 -21.81 22.10
CA ALA A 115 -14.15 -23.12 21.91
C ALA A 115 -13.74 -23.79 20.57
N MET A 116 -13.09 -23.06 19.67
CA MET A 116 -12.69 -23.61 18.37
C MET A 116 -11.39 -24.42 18.48
N PRO A 117 -11.29 -25.56 17.75
CA PRO A 117 -10.02 -26.27 17.60
C PRO A 117 -8.90 -25.35 17.07
N ARG A 118 -7.68 -25.51 17.59
CA ARG A 118 -6.53 -24.64 17.25
C ARG A 118 -6.24 -24.57 15.74
N HIS A 119 -6.45 -25.66 15.01
CA HIS A 119 -6.23 -25.68 13.57
C HIS A 119 -7.25 -24.84 12.79
N HIS A 120 -8.48 -24.67 13.30
CA HIS A 120 -9.46 -23.75 12.71
C HIS A 120 -9.04 -22.30 12.93
N VAL A 121 -8.57 -21.96 14.13
CA VAL A 121 -8.06 -20.62 14.42
C VAL A 121 -6.86 -20.27 13.55
N ASP A 122 -5.94 -21.21 13.37
CA ASP A 122 -4.76 -21.03 12.51
C ASP A 122 -5.19 -20.89 11.02
N ALA A 123 -6.18 -21.66 10.57
CA ALA A 123 -6.75 -21.51 9.22
C ALA A 123 -7.39 -20.13 9.02
N VAL A 124 -8.11 -19.60 10.00
CA VAL A 124 -8.69 -18.24 9.94
C VAL A 124 -7.59 -17.18 9.92
N ALA A 125 -6.53 -17.34 10.72
CA ALA A 125 -5.39 -16.42 10.71
C ALA A 125 -4.68 -16.40 9.34
N ASP A 126 -4.64 -17.54 8.65
CA ASP A 126 -4.09 -17.65 7.31
C ASP A 126 -4.98 -16.98 6.24
N LEU A 127 -6.25 -16.67 6.51
CA LEU A 127 -7.17 -15.99 5.57
C LEU A 127 -7.00 -14.46 5.51
N SER A 128 -6.00 -13.86 6.17
CA SER A 128 -5.74 -12.41 6.10
C SER A 128 -5.62 -11.92 4.65
N ASN A 129 -6.13 -10.72 4.34
CA ASN A 129 -6.39 -10.27 2.97
C ASN A 129 -5.22 -9.62 2.23
N SER A 130 -4.27 -8.93 2.87
CA SER A 130 -3.14 -8.32 2.12
C SER A 130 -1.77 -8.96 2.30
N ARG A 131 -1.62 -9.94 3.20
CA ARG A 131 -0.52 -10.94 3.22
C ARG A 131 0.91 -10.41 2.97
N GLY A 132 1.19 -9.11 3.16
CA GLY A 132 2.49 -8.47 2.95
C GLY A 132 2.58 -7.50 1.75
N ALA A 133 1.71 -7.60 0.73
CA ALA A 133 1.75 -6.77 -0.47
C ALA A 133 1.55 -5.27 -0.18
N SER A 134 0.51 -4.92 0.56
CA SER A 134 0.31 -3.53 0.97
C SER A 134 1.40 -3.08 1.96
N SER A 135 1.90 -3.99 2.79
CA SER A 135 2.88 -3.65 3.84
C SER A 135 4.19 -3.12 3.25
N CYS A 136 4.69 -3.71 2.15
CA CYS A 136 5.90 -3.20 1.49
C CYS A 136 5.71 -1.84 0.84
N VAL A 137 4.54 -1.54 0.27
CA VAL A 137 4.27 -0.24 -0.36
C VAL A 137 4.05 0.86 0.68
N TYR A 138 3.37 0.57 1.80
CA TYR A 138 3.31 1.50 2.94
C TYR A 138 4.71 1.75 3.51
N GLY A 139 5.54 0.71 3.60
CA GLY A 139 6.95 0.84 3.93
C GLY A 139 7.70 1.78 2.97
N ALA A 140 7.53 1.60 1.66
CA ALA A 140 8.09 2.48 0.65
C ALA A 140 7.63 3.94 0.80
N ALA A 141 6.35 4.16 1.12
CA ALA A 141 5.80 5.49 1.33
C ALA A 141 6.44 6.16 2.56
N VAL A 142 6.60 5.45 3.67
CA VAL A 142 7.33 5.95 4.85
C VAL A 142 8.78 6.26 4.51
N LEU A 143 9.47 5.39 3.79
CA LEU A 143 10.85 5.65 3.34
C LEU A 143 10.91 6.93 2.52
N ALA A 144 10.06 7.06 1.50
CA ALA A 144 10.01 8.24 0.63
C ALA A 144 9.76 9.53 1.41
N LEU A 145 8.86 9.51 2.40
CA LEU A 145 8.63 10.65 3.29
C LEU A 145 9.89 11.05 4.05
N LEU A 146 10.62 10.08 4.60
CA LEU A 146 11.79 10.34 5.42
C LEU A 146 12.98 10.82 4.60
N VAL A 147 13.23 10.22 3.43
CA VAL A 147 14.47 10.48 2.68
C VAL A 147 14.31 11.47 1.52
N ALA A 148 13.10 11.59 0.97
CA ALA A 148 12.82 12.37 -0.23
C ALA A 148 11.62 13.33 -0.07
N GLY A 149 11.08 13.51 1.15
CA GLY A 149 9.82 14.21 1.39
C GLY A 149 9.77 15.63 0.81
N ASP A 150 10.90 16.35 0.82
CA ASP A 150 11.01 17.73 0.34
C ASP A 150 11.28 17.86 -1.16
N ARG A 151 11.59 16.75 -1.84
CA ARG A 151 11.83 16.80 -3.29
C ARG A 151 10.53 17.10 -4.02
N LEU A 152 10.65 17.88 -5.09
CA LEU A 152 9.51 18.17 -5.95
C LEU A 152 9.19 16.94 -6.80
N LEU A 153 7.93 16.53 -6.78
CA LEU A 153 7.44 15.41 -7.58
C LEU A 153 7.76 15.56 -9.08
N PRO A 154 7.52 16.71 -9.76
CA PRO A 154 7.85 16.86 -11.17
C PRO A 154 9.33 16.62 -11.50
N GLU A 155 10.24 16.97 -10.60
CA GLU A 155 11.68 16.76 -10.78
C GLU A 155 12.04 15.27 -10.74
N CYS A 156 11.39 14.50 -9.85
CA CYS A 156 11.62 13.07 -9.70
C CYS A 156 11.22 12.26 -10.96
N PHE A 157 10.32 12.80 -11.77
CA PHE A 157 9.83 12.14 -12.99
C PHE A 157 10.16 12.89 -14.28
N ALA A 158 10.99 13.94 -14.21
CA ALA A 158 11.38 14.77 -15.34
C ALA A 158 10.18 15.25 -16.19
N MET A 159 9.12 15.72 -15.53
CA MET A 159 7.89 16.18 -16.18
C MET A 159 7.42 17.54 -15.64
N SER A 160 6.44 18.16 -16.30
CA SER A 160 5.86 19.42 -15.81
C SER A 160 5.03 19.21 -14.54
N SER A 161 4.90 20.26 -13.71
CA SER A 161 4.09 20.22 -12.48
C SER A 161 2.63 19.84 -12.76
N GLN A 162 2.06 20.35 -13.86
CA GLN A 162 0.72 20.01 -14.31
C GLN A 162 0.57 18.51 -14.59
N ALA A 163 1.54 17.93 -15.30
CA ALA A 163 1.54 16.50 -15.63
C ALA A 163 1.69 15.65 -14.38
N ALA A 164 2.60 16.01 -13.46
CA ALA A 164 2.82 15.31 -12.20
C ALA A 164 1.55 15.34 -11.32
N ASN A 165 0.90 16.50 -11.20
CA ASN A 165 -0.34 16.65 -10.43
C ASN A 165 -1.49 15.84 -11.04
N ALA A 166 -1.66 15.90 -12.36
CA ALA A 166 -2.68 15.10 -13.05
C ALA A 166 -2.43 13.60 -12.90
N LEU A 167 -1.17 13.15 -13.00
CA LEU A 167 -0.79 11.77 -12.80
C LEU A 167 -1.06 11.31 -11.37
N LEU A 168 -0.75 12.12 -10.35
CA LEU A 168 -1.05 11.82 -8.95
C LEU A 168 -2.54 11.60 -8.72
N VAL A 169 -3.38 12.50 -9.24
CA VAL A 169 -4.84 12.39 -9.11
C VAL A 169 -5.36 11.18 -9.88
N ALA A 170 -4.91 10.98 -11.13
CA ALA A 170 -5.28 9.81 -11.92
C ALA A 170 -4.90 8.52 -11.20
N ALA A 171 -3.68 8.47 -10.69
CA ALA A 171 -3.13 7.29 -10.03
C ALA A 171 -3.94 6.90 -8.79
N ARG A 172 -4.45 7.89 -8.04
CA ARG A 172 -5.28 7.63 -6.87
C ARG A 172 -6.70 7.22 -7.21
N ILE A 173 -7.32 7.84 -8.22
CA ILE A 173 -8.76 7.66 -8.49
C ILE A 173 -9.03 6.51 -9.46
N LEU A 174 -8.22 6.32 -10.52
CA LEU A 174 -8.45 5.28 -11.54
C LEU A 174 -8.69 3.87 -10.95
N PRO A 175 -7.94 3.40 -9.93
CA PRO A 175 -8.21 2.08 -9.35
C PRO A 175 -9.61 1.91 -8.76
N GLU A 176 -10.21 2.99 -8.23
CA GLU A 176 -11.56 2.94 -7.67
C GLU A 176 -12.63 2.84 -8.77
N VAL A 177 -12.35 3.41 -9.95
CA VAL A 177 -13.22 3.34 -11.14
C VAL A 177 -13.21 1.95 -11.74
N PHE A 178 -12.01 1.36 -11.87
CA PHE A 178 -11.84 0.02 -12.43
C PHE A 178 -12.17 -1.09 -11.44
N SER A 179 -12.51 -0.74 -10.19
CA SER A 179 -12.91 -1.73 -9.19
C SER A 179 -14.25 -2.36 -9.59
N PRO A 180 -14.34 -3.69 -9.78
CA PRO A 180 -15.60 -4.37 -10.10
C PRO A 180 -16.65 -4.24 -8.99
N ARG A 181 -16.22 -3.88 -7.77
CA ARG A 181 -17.12 -3.58 -6.64
C ARG A 181 -17.77 -2.19 -6.75
N SER A 182 -17.36 -1.38 -7.71
CA SER A 182 -17.88 -0.03 -7.92
C SER A 182 -19.17 -0.04 -8.76
N SER A 183 -20.10 -0.93 -8.41
CA SER A 183 -21.33 -1.16 -9.18
C SER A 183 -22.14 0.12 -9.40
N ARG A 184 -22.12 1.07 -8.45
CA ARG A 184 -22.78 2.38 -8.61
C ARG A 184 -22.09 3.32 -9.60
N ILE A 185 -20.76 3.34 -9.65
CA ILE A 185 -19.99 4.12 -10.64
C ILE A 185 -20.26 3.54 -12.03
N GLN A 186 -20.26 2.21 -12.16
CA GLN A 186 -20.60 1.52 -13.41
C GLN A 186 -22.06 1.76 -13.83
N GLN A 187 -23.00 1.85 -12.87
CA GLN A 187 -24.40 2.18 -13.12
C GLN A 187 -24.64 3.66 -13.47
N ARG A 188 -23.68 4.56 -13.16
CA ARG A 188 -23.80 6.01 -13.39
C ARG A 188 -22.55 6.54 -14.11
N PRO A 189 -22.31 6.13 -15.37
CA PRO A 189 -21.07 6.44 -16.08
C PRO A 189 -20.83 7.94 -16.27
N VAL A 190 -21.90 8.74 -16.42
CA VAL A 190 -21.79 10.20 -16.53
C VAL A 190 -21.34 10.83 -15.21
N ALA A 191 -21.93 10.43 -14.08
CA ALA A 191 -21.52 10.93 -12.77
C ALA A 191 -20.08 10.52 -12.44
N ALA A 192 -19.70 9.29 -12.80
CA ALA A 192 -18.34 8.81 -12.71
C ALA A 192 -17.36 9.65 -13.54
N ALA A 193 -17.70 9.92 -14.80
CA ALA A 193 -16.90 10.76 -15.68
C ALA A 193 -16.72 12.17 -15.11
N ILE A 194 -17.77 12.77 -14.53
CA ILE A 194 -17.69 14.09 -13.88
C ILE A 194 -16.80 14.04 -12.64
N LEU A 195 -17.01 13.04 -11.77
CA LEU A 195 -16.20 12.82 -10.56
C LEU A 195 -14.71 12.60 -10.88
N LEU A 196 -14.40 12.06 -12.05
CA LEU A 196 -13.02 11.86 -12.51
C LEU A 196 -12.43 13.09 -13.17
N SER A 197 -13.17 13.71 -14.08
CA SER A 197 -12.68 14.81 -14.91
C SER A 197 -12.45 16.08 -14.11
N LEU A 198 -13.30 16.39 -13.12
CA LEU A 198 -13.15 17.63 -12.35
C LEU A 198 -11.85 17.67 -11.52
N PRO A 199 -11.52 16.66 -10.69
CA PRO A 199 -10.24 16.65 -9.98
C PRO A 199 -9.03 16.61 -10.92
N LEU A 200 -9.13 15.90 -12.04
CA LEU A 200 -8.06 15.82 -13.03
C LEU A 200 -7.81 17.18 -13.71
N LEU A 201 -8.87 17.85 -14.15
CA LEU A 201 -8.79 19.17 -14.77
C LEU A 201 -8.29 20.22 -13.76
N ALA A 202 -8.75 20.16 -12.51
CA ALA A 202 -8.26 21.03 -11.45
C ALA A 202 -6.77 20.80 -11.16
N ALA A 203 -6.34 19.55 -11.09
CA ALA A 203 -4.95 19.19 -10.87
C ALA A 203 -4.05 19.59 -12.04
N TYR A 204 -4.51 19.38 -13.27
CA TYR A 204 -3.78 19.77 -14.48
C TYR A 204 -3.68 21.30 -14.62
N SER A 205 -4.70 22.04 -14.19
CA SER A 205 -4.69 23.51 -14.21
C SER A 205 -3.82 24.10 -13.09
N SER A 206 -3.44 23.31 -12.09
CA SER A 206 -2.57 23.75 -11.00
C SER A 206 -1.12 23.83 -11.46
N VAL A 207 -0.54 25.02 -11.39
CA VAL A 207 0.90 25.26 -11.61
C VAL A 207 1.76 24.96 -10.39
N VAL A 208 1.13 24.60 -9.26
CA VAL A 208 1.85 24.34 -8.01
C VAL A 208 2.63 23.04 -8.12
N SER A 209 3.94 23.12 -7.94
CA SER A 209 4.80 21.93 -7.81
C SER A 209 4.61 21.32 -6.43
N LEU A 210 4.06 20.11 -6.38
CA LEU A 210 3.91 19.38 -5.12
C LEU A 210 5.23 18.70 -4.73
N SER A 211 5.55 18.70 -3.44
CA SER A 211 6.59 17.84 -2.88
C SER A 211 6.13 16.39 -2.77
N VAL A 212 7.07 15.45 -2.62
CA VAL A 212 6.74 14.03 -2.33
C VAL A 212 5.88 13.92 -1.07
N ALA A 213 6.18 14.68 -0.01
CA ALA A 213 5.39 14.68 1.22
C ALA A 213 3.94 15.16 0.99
N GLN A 214 3.74 16.20 0.18
CA GLN A 214 2.42 16.68 -0.19
C GLN A 214 1.65 15.66 -1.04
N ALA A 215 2.34 14.99 -1.98
CA ALA A 215 1.74 13.94 -2.81
C ALA A 215 1.27 12.74 -1.98
N VAL A 216 2.10 12.29 -1.03
CA VAL A 216 1.75 11.21 -0.09
C VAL A 216 0.62 11.64 0.84
N THR A 217 0.64 12.87 1.35
CA THR A 217 -0.45 13.44 2.16
C THR A 217 -1.77 13.43 1.39
N PHE A 218 -1.76 13.90 0.14
CA PHE A 218 -2.93 13.85 -0.74
C PHE A 218 -3.44 12.42 -0.89
N TRP A 219 -2.56 11.48 -1.22
CA TRP A 219 -2.92 10.07 -1.44
C TRP A 219 -3.66 9.47 -0.26
N PHE A 220 -3.10 9.60 0.95
CA PHE A 220 -3.66 9.03 2.16
C PHE A 220 -4.83 9.84 2.73
N SER A 221 -4.89 11.15 2.49
CA SER A 221 -6.08 11.96 2.85
C SER A 221 -7.31 11.50 2.07
N ILE A 222 -7.17 11.28 0.75
CA ILE A 222 -8.25 10.71 -0.07
C ILE A 222 -8.60 9.29 0.43
N HIS A 223 -7.62 8.48 0.80
CA HIS A 223 -7.88 7.16 1.40
C HIS A 223 -8.71 7.26 2.68
N CYS A 224 -8.36 8.15 3.61
CA CYS A 224 -9.12 8.40 4.83
C CYS A 224 -10.54 8.89 4.53
N LEU A 225 -10.70 9.87 3.63
CA LEU A 225 -12.01 10.40 3.24
C LEU A 225 -12.93 9.32 2.68
N LEU A 226 -12.42 8.46 1.80
CA LEU A 226 -13.19 7.35 1.24
C LEU A 226 -13.61 6.33 2.30
N ARG A 227 -12.84 6.19 3.38
CA ARG A 227 -13.17 5.31 4.52
C ARG A 227 -14.18 5.94 5.48
N LEU A 228 -14.09 7.25 5.73
CA LEU A 228 -15.04 8.00 6.56
C LEU A 228 -16.42 8.10 5.90
N PHE A 229 -16.44 8.27 4.58
CA PHE A 229 -17.65 8.45 3.80
C PHE A 229 -17.83 7.34 2.76
N PRO A 230 -18.02 6.07 3.18
CA PRO A 230 -18.14 4.95 2.25
C PRO A 230 -19.34 5.08 1.30
N GLY A 231 -20.35 5.89 1.69
CA GLY A 231 -21.49 6.24 0.85
C GLY A 231 -21.13 7.01 -0.42
N ILE A 232 -19.97 7.72 -0.46
CA ILE A 232 -19.50 8.46 -1.63
C ILE A 232 -19.13 7.52 -2.78
N VAL A 233 -18.47 6.39 -2.49
CA VAL A 233 -18.00 5.43 -3.51
C VAL A 233 -18.77 4.10 -3.46
N SER A 234 -19.75 3.99 -2.55
CA SER A 234 -20.52 2.74 -2.35
C SER A 234 -19.61 1.53 -2.13
N LEU A 235 -18.54 1.73 -1.36
CA LEU A 235 -17.69 0.62 -0.93
C LEU A 235 -18.58 -0.28 -0.07
N HIS A 236 -18.81 -1.52 -0.53
CA HIS A 236 -19.53 -2.55 0.24
C HIS A 236 -19.01 -2.55 1.68
N PRO A 237 -19.85 -2.79 2.71
CA PRO A 237 -19.39 -2.96 4.09
C PRO A 237 -18.13 -3.80 4.08
N GLN A 238 -17.02 -3.20 4.53
CA GLN A 238 -15.76 -3.90 4.65
C GLN A 238 -16.02 -5.13 5.53
N SER A 239 -15.69 -6.31 5.02
CA SER A 239 -15.70 -7.53 5.83
C SER A 239 -14.84 -7.29 7.08
N GLU A 240 -15.20 -7.87 8.23
CA GLU A 240 -14.42 -7.81 9.48
C GLU A 240 -12.92 -8.09 9.27
N TYR A 241 -12.57 -8.90 8.26
CA TYR A 241 -11.20 -9.20 7.83
C TYR A 241 -10.39 -8.00 7.32
N ALA A 242 -11.01 -6.84 7.02
CA ALA A 242 -10.30 -5.61 6.66
C ALA A 242 -9.61 -4.97 7.87
N ALA A 243 -10.16 -5.16 9.09
CA ALA A 243 -9.56 -4.68 10.33
C ALA A 243 -8.20 -5.33 10.63
N MET A 244 -7.97 -6.54 10.12
CA MET A 244 -6.73 -7.29 10.35
C MET A 244 -5.58 -6.83 9.44
N ASP A 245 -5.90 -6.15 8.34
CA ASP A 245 -4.92 -5.72 7.36
C ASP A 245 -4.04 -4.56 7.87
N TYR A 246 -4.59 -3.78 8.81
CA TYR A 246 -3.95 -2.62 9.42
C TYR A 246 -2.67 -2.93 10.17
N ALA A 247 -2.62 -4.06 10.89
CA ALA A 247 -1.44 -4.45 11.63
C ALA A 247 -0.23 -4.64 10.68
N GLY A 248 -0.45 -5.22 9.50
CA GLY A 248 0.59 -5.40 8.50
C GLY A 248 1.15 -4.08 8.02
N HIS A 249 0.28 -3.12 7.70
CA HIS A 249 0.69 -1.78 7.29
C HIS A 249 1.54 -1.09 8.37
N VAL A 250 1.11 -1.17 9.63
CA VAL A 250 1.84 -0.57 10.76
C VAL A 250 3.21 -1.21 10.92
N TYR A 251 3.31 -2.54 10.94
CA TYR A 251 4.60 -3.22 11.11
C TYR A 251 5.57 -2.98 9.94
N GLY A 252 5.07 -3.01 8.70
CA GLY A 252 5.87 -2.67 7.52
C GLY A 252 6.36 -1.22 7.56
N ALA A 253 5.47 -0.28 7.90
CA ALA A 253 5.78 1.13 8.05
C ALA A 253 6.81 1.40 9.17
N LEU A 254 6.70 0.73 10.32
CA LEU A 254 7.65 0.86 11.42
C LEU A 254 9.05 0.38 11.03
N TYR A 255 9.15 -0.79 10.39
CA TYR A 255 10.44 -1.30 9.91
C TYR A 255 11.08 -0.35 8.88
N ALA A 256 10.30 0.11 7.91
CA ALA A 256 10.73 1.11 6.93
C ALA A 256 11.17 2.42 7.60
N GLY A 257 10.44 2.88 8.61
CA GLY A 257 10.78 4.06 9.38
C GLY A 257 12.14 3.95 10.06
N LEU A 258 12.43 2.80 10.69
CA LEU A 258 13.74 2.51 11.26
C LEU A 258 14.85 2.53 10.20
N CYS A 259 14.61 1.93 9.03
CA CYS A 259 15.56 1.96 7.92
C CYS A 259 15.85 3.39 7.45
N GLY A 260 14.81 4.23 7.30
CA GLY A 260 14.94 5.63 6.91
C GLY A 260 15.72 6.46 7.94
N VAL A 261 15.40 6.32 9.23
CA VAL A 261 16.13 7.01 10.32
C VAL A 261 17.59 6.58 10.37
N CYS A 262 17.87 5.27 10.26
CA CYS A 262 19.24 4.77 10.18
C CYS A 262 19.99 5.35 8.98
N HIS A 263 19.36 5.41 7.80
CA HIS A 263 19.98 5.99 6.62
C HIS A 263 20.30 7.49 6.79
N ILE A 264 19.38 8.27 7.36
CA ILE A 264 19.59 9.69 7.65
C ILE A 264 20.77 9.87 8.61
N TYR A 265 20.80 9.07 9.68
CA TYR A 265 21.85 9.13 10.70
C TYR A 265 23.23 8.77 10.12
N LEU A 266 23.34 7.65 9.41
CA LEU A 266 24.61 7.16 8.85
C LEU A 266 25.18 8.11 7.78
N ASN A 267 24.32 8.76 6.99
CA ASN A 267 24.73 9.67 5.92
C ASN A 267 24.76 11.15 6.34
N ARG A 268 24.55 11.46 7.63
CA ARG A 268 24.50 12.82 8.18
C ARG A 268 23.59 13.77 7.40
N ARG A 269 22.46 13.24 6.91
CA ARG A 269 21.48 14.05 6.17
C ARG A 269 20.67 14.91 7.12
N HIS A 270 20.11 16.00 6.59
CA HIS A 270 19.15 16.81 7.33
C HIS A 270 17.90 15.99 7.67
N TYR A 271 17.32 16.28 8.84
CA TYR A 271 16.06 15.67 9.26
C TYR A 271 14.92 16.04 8.30
N PRO A 272 13.89 15.19 8.19
CA PRO A 272 12.73 15.48 7.35
C PRO A 272 12.04 16.78 7.78
N SER A 273 11.50 17.52 6.81
CA SER A 273 10.73 18.74 7.11
C SER A 273 9.46 18.46 7.91
N MET A 274 8.88 19.52 8.48
CA MET A 274 7.58 19.44 9.15
C MET A 274 6.47 18.86 8.24
N GLN A 275 6.55 19.10 6.92
CA GLN A 275 5.58 18.54 5.97
C GLN A 275 5.70 17.02 5.89
N ALA A 276 6.92 16.47 5.90
CA ALA A 276 7.13 15.02 5.93
C ALA A 276 6.57 14.40 7.22
N TRP A 277 6.73 15.06 8.37
CA TRP A 277 6.14 14.59 9.64
C TRP A 277 4.61 14.63 9.64
N LEU A 278 4.01 15.68 9.08
CA LEU A 278 2.55 15.75 8.91
C LEU A 278 2.04 14.64 7.98
N ALA A 279 2.74 14.41 6.87
CA ALA A 279 2.42 13.33 5.94
C ALA A 279 2.52 11.94 6.60
N LEU A 280 3.52 11.75 7.47
CA LEU A 280 3.66 10.52 8.26
C LEU A 280 2.48 10.37 9.22
N GLY A 281 2.04 11.44 9.89
CA GLY A 281 0.85 11.44 10.72
C GLY A 281 -0.41 11.02 9.96
N VAL A 282 -0.64 11.57 8.76
CA VAL A 282 -1.77 11.21 7.90
C VAL A 282 -1.68 9.75 7.43
N LEU A 283 -0.48 9.28 7.07
CA LEU A 283 -0.25 7.88 6.72
C LEU A 283 -0.57 6.97 7.91
N MET A 284 -0.10 7.29 9.11
CA MET A 284 -0.42 6.51 10.32
C MET A 284 -1.92 6.49 10.60
N LEU A 285 -2.61 7.63 10.51
CA LEU A 285 -4.07 7.69 10.63
C LEU A 285 -4.77 6.80 9.59
N SER A 286 -4.26 6.75 8.36
CA SER A 286 -4.82 5.91 7.30
C SER A 286 -4.72 4.41 7.59
N THR A 287 -3.77 4.01 8.45
CA THR A 287 -3.62 2.63 8.92
C THR A 287 -4.52 2.28 10.10
N LEU A 288 -5.25 3.23 10.68
CA LEU A 288 -6.12 2.92 11.83
C LEU A 288 -7.38 2.16 11.41
N PRO A 289 -7.91 1.27 12.27
CA PRO A 289 -9.18 0.59 12.05
C PRO A 289 -10.35 1.58 11.92
N ARG A 290 -11.41 1.20 11.21
CA ARG A 290 -12.53 2.12 10.92
C ARG A 290 -13.28 2.48 12.21
N GLU A 291 -13.34 1.53 13.13
CA GLU A 291 -13.92 1.60 14.47
C GLU A 291 -13.34 2.77 15.27
N PHE A 292 -12.06 3.09 15.05
CA PHE A 292 -11.41 4.25 15.66
C PHE A 292 -12.10 5.57 15.28
N PHE A 293 -12.58 5.69 14.04
CA PHE A 293 -13.25 6.90 13.56
C PHE A 293 -14.74 6.96 13.91
N ALA A 294 -15.37 5.81 14.21
CA ALA A 294 -16.78 5.78 14.60
C ALA A 294 -17.03 6.29 16.03
N GLY A 295 -15.98 6.39 16.85
CA GLY A 295 -16.03 6.92 18.21
C GLY A 295 -15.66 8.41 18.34
N LEU A 296 -15.37 9.09 17.23
CA LEU A 296 -15.09 10.53 17.16
C LEU A 296 -16.33 11.29 16.70
#